data_AF-A0A1G2HI70-F1
#
_entry.id   AF-A0A1G2HI70-F1
#
_cell.length_a   1.000
_cell.length_b   1.000
_cell.length_c   1.000
_cell.angle_alpha   90.00
_cell.angle_beta   90.00
_cell.angle_gamma   90.00
#
_symmetry.space_group_name_H-M   'P 1'
#
loop_
_entity.id
_entity.type
_entity.pdbx_description
1 polymer ?
#
loop_
_entity_poly.entity_id
_entity_poly.type
_entity_poly.pdbx_seq_one_letter_code
_entity_poly.pdbx_strand_id
1 'polypeptide(L)'
;MKSDQAHVAHNVIVRPHISEKSVSKNTEGKYVFEIYSGVSKKDVTSAIEDLYGVKVEKVNRISVKPKNKRYRRDVGSKPRHDKAVVTLKEGHGIEVLPQ
;
A
#
# COMPACT_ATOMS: atom_id res chain seq x y z
N MET A 1 -5.73 13.31 23.86
CA MET A 1 -6.25 12.10 23.19
C MET A 1 -6.46 12.24 21.67
N LYS A 2 -6.08 13.36 21.01
CA LYS A 2 -6.15 13.52 19.53
C LYS A 2 -4.77 13.46 18.84
N SER A 3 -3.69 13.24 19.59
CA SER A 3 -2.30 13.27 19.12
C SER A 3 -1.86 11.98 18.40
N ASP A 4 -2.49 10.84 18.70
CA ASP A 4 -1.94 9.53 18.32
C ASP A 4 -2.41 9.05 16.94
N GLN A 5 -3.49 9.64 16.39
CA GLN A 5 -4.05 9.23 15.09
C GLN A 5 -3.21 9.71 13.90
N ALA A 6 -2.54 10.87 14.00
CA ALA A 6 -1.70 11.39 12.91
C ALA A 6 -0.40 10.58 12.72
N HIS A 7 0.07 9.89 13.77
CA HIS A 7 1.33 9.14 13.73
C HIS A 7 1.20 7.76 13.03
N VAL A 8 -0.03 7.27 12.86
CA VAL A 8 -0.32 5.94 12.28
C VAL A 8 -0.21 5.97 10.75
N ALA A 9 -0.70 7.01 10.08
CA ALA A 9 -0.76 7.05 8.61
C ALA A 9 0.63 7.00 7.94
N HIS A 10 1.60 7.76 8.46
CA HIS A 10 2.98 7.78 7.94
C HIS A 10 3.75 6.46 8.14
N ASN A 11 3.28 5.59 9.04
CA ASN A 11 3.91 4.31 9.35
C ASN A 11 3.22 3.11 8.68
N VAL A 12 2.23 3.34 7.81
CA VAL A 12 1.42 2.28 7.19
C VAL A 12 1.74 2.11 5.70
N ILE A 13 1.73 3.19 4.93
CA ILE A 13 1.94 3.16 3.47
C ILE A 13 3.36 3.60 3.15
N VAL A 14 4.07 2.78 2.36
CA VAL A 14 5.44 3.08 1.93
C VAL A 14 5.40 3.86 0.62
N ARG A 15 4.70 3.34 -0.39
CA ARG A 15 4.61 3.93 -1.74
C ARG A 15 3.51 3.26 -2.58
N PRO A 16 3.04 3.88 -3.67
CA PRO A 16 2.27 3.18 -4.68
C PRO A 16 3.08 2.10 -5.39
N HIS A 17 2.43 0.99 -5.73
CA HIS A 17 3.05 -0.13 -6.43
C HIS A 17 2.75 -0.07 -7.92
N ILE A 18 3.73 0.33 -8.73
CA ILE A 18 3.57 0.50 -10.18
C ILE A 18 4.07 -0.75 -10.91
N SER A 19 3.20 -1.35 -11.71
CA SER A 19 3.42 -2.52 -12.56
C SER A 19 2.30 -2.56 -13.62
N GLU A 20 2.49 -3.23 -14.74
CA GLU A 20 1.44 -3.38 -15.77
C GLU A 20 0.10 -3.86 -15.17
N LYS A 21 0.18 -4.83 -14.25
CA LYS A 21 -0.98 -5.37 -13.56
C LYS A 21 -1.68 -4.36 -12.63
N SER A 22 -0.93 -3.49 -11.94
CA SER A 22 -1.55 -2.48 -11.08
C SER A 22 -2.18 -1.38 -11.92
N VAL A 23 -1.54 -0.98 -13.03
CA VAL A 23 -2.15 -0.05 -14.01
C VAL A 23 -3.45 -0.62 -14.58
N SER A 24 -3.46 -1.90 -14.96
CA SER A 24 -4.69 -2.59 -15.41
C SER A 24 -5.78 -2.65 -14.33
N LYS A 25 -5.43 -2.57 -13.04
CA LYS A 25 -6.41 -2.58 -11.94
C LYS A 25 -6.94 -1.18 -11.64
N ASN A 26 -6.21 -0.13 -11.96
CA ASN A 26 -6.67 1.24 -11.77
C ASN A 26 -7.94 1.54 -12.58
N THR A 27 -8.09 0.96 -13.78
CA THR A 27 -9.32 1.10 -14.59
C THR A 27 -10.56 0.47 -13.92
N GLU A 28 -10.35 -0.50 -13.02
CA GLU A 28 -11.40 -1.11 -12.19
C GLU A 28 -11.60 -0.37 -10.85
N GLY A 29 -11.00 0.82 -10.65
CA GLY A 29 -11.05 1.54 -9.37
C GLY A 29 -10.25 0.89 -8.24
N LYS A 30 -9.30 0.00 -8.60
CA LYS A 30 -8.46 -0.74 -7.65
C LYS A 30 -7.02 -0.27 -7.72
N TYR A 31 -6.51 0.22 -6.60
CA TYR A 31 -5.15 0.73 -6.49
C TYR A 31 -4.29 -0.19 -5.65
N VAL A 32 -3.00 -0.28 -5.99
CA VAL A 32 -2.06 -1.16 -5.29
C VAL A 32 -0.99 -0.33 -4.60
N PHE A 33 -0.83 -0.55 -3.29
CA PHE A 33 0.17 0.11 -2.46
C PHE A 33 1.12 -0.91 -1.83
N GLU A 34 2.38 -0.52 -1.69
CA GLU A 34 3.33 -1.20 -0.83
C GLU A 34 3.18 -0.66 0.59
N ILE A 35 3.00 -1.57 1.55
CA ILE A 35 2.76 -1.26 2.96
C ILE A 35 3.81 -1.95 3.82
N TYR A 36 4.01 -1.42 5.03
CA TYR A 36 4.85 -2.07 6.02
C TYR A 36 4.28 -3.43 6.45
N SER A 37 5.17 -4.37 6.76
CA SER A 37 4.76 -5.69 7.22
C SER A 37 4.13 -5.60 8.61
N GLY A 38 3.06 -6.36 8.85
CA GLY A 38 2.37 -6.40 10.15
C GLY A 38 1.18 -5.46 10.27
N VAL A 39 0.95 -4.58 9.29
CA VAL A 39 -0.13 -3.59 9.30
C VAL A 39 -1.52 -4.23 9.15
N SER A 40 -2.50 -3.79 9.93
CA SER A 40 -3.88 -4.29 9.83
C SER A 40 -4.65 -3.64 8.67
N LYS A 41 -5.71 -4.30 8.17
CA LYS A 41 -6.54 -3.73 7.10
C LYS A 41 -7.23 -2.42 7.51
N LYS A 42 -7.60 -2.28 8.79
CA LYS A 42 -8.26 -1.09 9.32
C LYS A 42 -7.33 0.13 9.28
N ASP A 43 -6.06 -0.10 9.56
CA ASP A 43 -5.04 0.96 9.53
C ASP A 43 -4.80 1.42 8.09
N VAL A 44 -4.75 0.49 7.13
CA VAL A 44 -4.65 0.83 5.70
C VAL A 44 -5.85 1.64 5.23
N THR A 45 -7.07 1.25 5.62
CA THR A 45 -8.28 2.01 5.29
C THR A 45 -8.15 3.45 5.80
N SER A 46 -7.90 3.62 7.10
CA SER A 46 -7.81 4.95 7.72
C SER A 46 -6.71 5.79 7.07
N ALA A 47 -5.51 5.22 6.86
CA ALA A 47 -4.40 5.92 6.24
C ALA A 47 -4.68 6.39 4.81
N ILE A 48 -5.40 5.61 3.99
CA ILE A 48 -5.75 6.02 2.63
C ILE A 48 -6.83 7.09 2.61
N GLU A 49 -7.84 6.96 3.47
CA GLU A 49 -8.88 7.99 3.59
C GLU A 49 -8.27 9.32 4.07
N ASP A 50 -7.33 9.27 5.01
CA ASP A 50 -6.65 10.46 5.55
C ASP A 50 -5.68 11.10 4.54
N LEU A 51 -4.89 10.30 3.81
CA LEU A 51 -3.88 10.83 2.87
C LEU A 51 -4.47 11.34 1.56
N TYR A 52 -5.50 10.68 1.04
CA TYR A 52 -6.05 10.96 -0.29
C TYR A 52 -7.45 11.58 -0.25
N GLY A 53 -8.10 11.67 0.92
CA GLY A 53 -9.45 12.23 1.05
C GLY A 53 -10.53 11.42 0.31
N VAL A 54 -10.27 10.14 0.05
CA VAL A 54 -11.17 9.24 -0.68
C VAL A 54 -11.95 8.34 0.27
N LYS A 55 -12.98 7.65 -0.24
CA LYS A 55 -13.67 6.60 0.52
C LYS A 55 -13.29 5.22 0.02
N VAL A 56 -12.83 4.38 0.95
CA VAL A 56 -12.42 3.00 0.65
C VAL A 56 -13.61 2.06 0.82
N GLU A 57 -13.83 1.19 -0.16
CA GLU A 57 -14.85 0.14 -0.08
C GLU A 57 -14.27 -1.14 0.53
N LYS A 58 -13.11 -1.57 0.05
CA LYS A 58 -12.51 -2.86 0.44
C LYS A 58 -11.00 -2.85 0.38
N VAL A 59 -10.37 -3.57 1.31
CA VAL A 59 -8.91 -3.77 1.35
C VAL A 59 -8.56 -5.26 1.34
N ASN A 60 -7.71 -5.64 0.38
CA ASN A 60 -7.10 -6.96 0.29
C ASN A 60 -5.59 -6.84 0.54
N ARG A 61 -5.10 -7.45 1.62
CA ARG A 61 -3.67 -7.49 1.97
C ARG A 61 -3.04 -8.78 1.45
N ILE A 62 -1.85 -8.66 0.87
CA ILE A 62 -1.06 -9.78 0.34
C ILE A 62 0.34 -9.68 0.96
N SER A 63 0.82 -10.76 1.58
CA SER A 63 2.18 -10.75 2.13
C SER A 63 3.21 -11.16 1.08
N VAL A 64 4.28 -10.37 0.93
CA VAL A 64 5.35 -10.65 -0.03
C VAL A 64 6.56 -11.19 0.71
N LYS A 65 6.93 -12.44 0.40
CA LYS A 65 8.10 -13.08 1.00
C LYS A 65 9.38 -12.33 0.59
N PRO A 66 10.32 -12.10 1.52
CA PRO A 66 11.62 -11.54 1.18
C PRO A 66 12.35 -12.48 0.21
N LYS A 67 13.08 -11.89 -0.75
CA LYS A 67 13.91 -12.64 -1.68
C LYS A 67 15.36 -12.60 -1.20
N ASN A 68 15.94 -13.77 -0.99
CA ASN A 68 17.38 -13.89 -0.72
C ASN A 68 18.17 -13.43 -1.94
N LYS A 69 19.19 -12.62 -1.71
CA LYS A 69 20.07 -12.06 -2.73
C LYS A 69 21.51 -12.23 -2.26
N ARG A 70 22.37 -12.70 -3.15
CA ARG A 70 23.80 -12.82 -2.89
C ARG A 70 24.53 -11.67 -3.54
N TYR A 71 25.44 -11.05 -2.80
CA TYR A 71 26.39 -10.09 -3.33
C TYR A 71 27.80 -10.62 -3.07
N ARG A 72 28.48 -11.08 -4.13
CA ARG A 72 29.78 -11.74 -4.07
C ARG A 72 29.80 -12.91 -3.06
N ARG A 73 30.38 -12.71 -1.88
CA ARG A 73 30.50 -13.71 -0.81
C ARG A 73 29.36 -13.61 0.21
N ASP A 74 28.70 -12.47 0.31
CA ASP A 74 27.70 -12.21 1.35
C ASP A 74 26.30 -12.57 0.87
N VAL A 75 25.53 -13.20 1.77
CA VAL A 75 24.12 -13.53 1.54
C VAL A 75 23.27 -12.56 2.35
N GLY A 76 22.53 -11.71 1.65
CA GLY A 76 21.53 -10.82 2.23
C GLY A 76 20.11 -11.19 1.79
N SER A 77 19.13 -10.46 2.28
CA SER A 77 17.74 -10.57 1.81
C SER A 77 17.15 -9.19 1.61
N LYS A 78 16.21 -9.06 0.67
CA LYS A 78 15.40 -7.84 0.57
C LYS A 78 14.44 -7.78 1.76
N PRO A 79 14.12 -6.58 2.28
CA PRO A 79 13.16 -6.45 3.37
C PRO A 79 11.80 -7.02 2.97
N ARG A 80 11.12 -7.62 3.95
CA ARG A 80 9.73 -8.05 3.81
C ARG A 80 8.84 -6.82 3.69
N HIS A 81 7.93 -6.86 2.74
CA HIS A 81 6.86 -5.87 2.59
C HIS A 81 5.56 -6.62 2.29
N ASP A 82 4.45 -5.94 2.49
CA ASP A 82 3.15 -6.44 2.07
C ASP A 82 2.60 -5.51 0.98
N LYS A 83 1.63 -6.01 0.20
CA LYS A 83 0.88 -5.20 -0.77
C LYS A 83 -0.56 -5.08 -0.30
N ALA A 84 -1.11 -3.89 -0.40
CA ALA A 84 -2.54 -3.65 -0.24
C ALA A 84 -3.15 -3.36 -1.60
N VAL A 85 -4.16 -4.14 -1.99
CA VAL A 85 -5.07 -3.83 -3.09
C VAL A 85 -6.30 -3.20 -2.48
N VAL A 86 -6.59 -1.97 -2.90
CA VAL A 86 -7.58 -1.09 -2.28
C VAL A 86 -8.61 -0.75 -3.33
N THR A 87 -9.85 -1.13 -3.07
CA THR A 87 -11.00 -0.76 -3.90
C THR A 87 -11.60 0.51 -3.33
N LEU A 88 -11.75 1.53 -4.18
CA LEU A 88 -12.43 2.77 -3.81
C LEU A 88 -13.93 2.68 -4.10
N LYS A 89 -14.71 3.50 -3.40
CA LYS A 89 -16.11 3.72 -3.78
C LYS A 89 -16.21 4.43 -5.13
N GLU A 90 -17.32 4.21 -5.82
CA GLU A 90 -17.64 4.89 -7.08
C GLU A 90 -17.54 6.42 -6.92
N GLY A 91 -16.98 7.08 -7.94
CA GLY A 91 -16.78 8.53 -7.94
C GLY A 91 -15.46 9.01 -7.30
N HIS A 92 -14.69 8.15 -6.65
CA HIS A 92 -13.36 8.48 -6.14
C HIS A 92 -12.25 7.92 -7.04
N GLY A 93 -11.23 8.74 -7.30
CA GLY A 93 -10.03 8.35 -8.02
C GLY A 93 -8.78 8.82 -7.28
N ILE A 94 -7.67 8.10 -7.44
CA ILE A 94 -6.36 8.52 -6.94
C ILE A 94 -5.44 8.70 -8.15
N GLU A 95 -4.84 9.88 -8.26
CA GLU A 95 -3.75 10.12 -9.22
C GLU A 95 -2.46 9.52 -8.65
N VAL A 96 -2.18 8.28 -9.03
CA VAL A 96 -1.04 7.49 -8.52
C VAL A 96 0.22 7.62 -9.39
N LEU A 97 0.09 8.14 -10.61
CA LEU A 97 1.21 8.26 -11.54
C LEU A 97 1.95 9.60 -11.33
N PRO A 98 3.28 9.59 -11.15
CA PRO A 98 4.04 10.84 -11.24
C PRO A 98 3.95 11.37 -12.69
N GLN A 99 3.68 12.66 -12.84
CA GLN A 99 3.79 13.36 -14.13
C GLN A 99 5.26 13.62 -14.49
#